data_AF-A0A661UUM9-F1
#
_entry.id   AF-A0A661UUM9-F1
#
_cell.length_a   1.000
_cell.length_b   1.000
_cell.length_c   1.000
_cell.angle_alpha   90.00
_cell.angle_beta   90.00
_cell.angle_gamma   90.00
#
_symmetry.space_group_name_H-M   'P 1'
#
loop_
_entity.id
_entity.type
_entity.pdbx_description
1 polymer ?
#
loop_
_entity_poly.entity_id
_entity_poly.type
_entity_poly.pdbx_seq_one_letter_code
_entity_poly.pdbx_strand_id
1 'polypeptide(L)'
;MRLRIILLFMFIITLLAAQNVLIWDRDGGSEISNPEEPWLYVGLESGIKAALTTNGIFPVVDTLLADDLSEYDIIFATAGIWCGG
;
A
#
# COMPACT_ATOMS: atom_id res chain seq x y z
N MET A 1 -26.76 9.94 27.40
CA MET A 1 -26.05 10.88 26.50
C MET A 1 -24.58 10.49 26.28
N ARG A 2 -23.81 10.19 27.34
CA ARG A 2 -22.36 9.86 27.25
C ARG A 2 -22.01 8.64 26.37
N LEU A 3 -22.77 7.55 26.45
CA LEU A 3 -22.51 6.33 25.66
C LEU A 3 -22.64 6.56 24.14
N ARG A 4 -23.60 7.38 23.70
CA ARG A 4 -23.81 7.70 22.28
C ARG A 4 -22.64 8.51 21.70
N ILE A 5 -22.03 9.38 22.50
CA ILE A 5 -20.86 10.18 22.10
C ILE A 5 -19.62 9.30 21.95
N ILE A 6 -19.42 8.35 22.86
CA ILE A 6 -18.29 7.40 22.80
C ILE A 6 -18.38 6.53 21.55
N LEU A 7 -19.56 5.98 21.26
CA LEU A 7 -19.79 5.17 20.05
C LEU A 7 -19.58 5.98 18.77
N LEU A 8 -20.02 7.24 18.74
CA LEU A 8 -19.78 8.15 17.62
C LEU A 8 -18.28 8.43 17.43
N PHE A 9 -17.54 8.65 18.52
CA PHE A 9 -16.08 8.86 18.45
C PHE A 9 -15.34 7.62 17.95
N MET A 10 -15.69 6.42 18.42
CA MET A 10 -15.09 5.18 17.92
C MET A 10 -15.39 4.98 16.42
N PHE A 11 -16.60 5.30 15.97
CA PHE A 11 -16.98 5.23 14.56
C PHE A 11 -16.22 6.23 13.67
N ILE A 12 -16.00 7.46 14.14
CA ILE A 12 -15.22 8.47 13.41
C ILE A 12 -13.74 8.06 13.30
N ILE A 13 -13.17 7.48 14.35
CA ILE A 13 -11.79 6.99 14.34
C ILE A 13 -11.62 5.84 13.33
N THR A 14 -12.60 4.95 13.21
CA THR A 14 -12.57 3.89 12.18
C THR A 14 -12.71 4.42 10.76
N LEU A 15 -13.46 5.52 10.56
CA LEU A 15 -13.62 6.14 9.24
C LEU A 15 -12.34 6.83 8.75
N LEU A 16 -11.58 7.44 9.68
CA LEU A 16 -10.30 8.09 9.38
C LEU A 16 -9.16 7.10 9.06
N ALA A 17 -9.36 5.82 9.36
CA ALA A 17 -8.37 4.76 9.13
C ALA A 17 -8.57 4.02 7.79
N ALA A 18 -9.70 4.22 7.10
CA ALA A 18 -9.97 3.60 5.81
C ALA A 18 -9.35 4.45 4.68
N GLN A 19 -8.02 4.37 4.53
CA GLN A 19 -7.35 4.91 3.34
C GLN A 19 -7.34 3.83 2.25
N ASN A 20 -7.90 4.15 1.09
CA ASN A 20 -7.82 3.30 -0.09
C ASN A 20 -6.47 3.56 -0.78
N VAL A 21 -5.51 2.66 -0.57
CA VAL A 21 -4.16 2.79 -1.13
C VAL A 21 -3.93 1.73 -2.19
N LEU A 22 -3.42 2.15 -3.35
CA LEU A 22 -2.94 1.25 -4.40
C LEU A 22 -1.41 1.25 -4.42
N ILE A 23 -0.81 0.07 -4.54
CA ILE A 23 0.56 -0.12 -5.00
C ILE A 23 0.48 -0.68 -6.42
N TRP A 24 0.78 0.15 -7.40
CA TRP A 24 0.87 -0.24 -8.80
C TRP A 24 2.27 -0.79 -9.08
N ASP A 25 2.35 -2.11 -9.18
CA ASP A 25 3.58 -2.84 -9.41
C ASP A 25 3.86 -3.10 -10.89
N ARG A 26 4.62 -2.18 -11.49
CA ARG A 26 5.03 -2.25 -12.89
C ARG A 26 6.55 -2.19 -13.03
N ASP A 27 7.24 -2.84 -12.12
CA ASP A 27 8.69 -2.98 -12.17
C ASP A 27 9.18 -4.17 -13.02
N GLY A 28 8.25 -4.97 -13.54
CA GLY A 28 8.54 -6.12 -14.39
C GLY A 28 8.98 -7.35 -13.62
N GLY A 29 8.64 -7.44 -12.33
CA GLY A 29 9.12 -8.52 -11.45
C GLY A 29 10.54 -8.25 -10.97
N SER A 30 10.90 -6.99 -10.79
CA SER A 30 12.19 -6.63 -10.23
C SER A 30 12.20 -7.00 -8.76
N GLU A 31 13.23 -7.73 -8.33
CA GLU A 31 13.37 -8.13 -6.94
C GLU A 31 14.60 -7.47 -6.31
N ILE A 32 14.50 -7.22 -5.01
CA ILE A 32 15.58 -6.74 -4.16
C ILE A 32 15.83 -7.74 -3.03
N SER A 33 17.06 -7.77 -2.51
CA SER A 33 17.39 -8.58 -1.33
C SER A 33 16.62 -8.06 -0.12
N ASN A 34 15.97 -8.97 0.61
CA ASN A 34 15.30 -8.65 1.86
C ASN A 34 16.34 -8.27 2.93
N PRO A 35 16.24 -7.08 3.55
CA PRO A 35 17.22 -6.65 4.56
C PRO A 35 17.23 -7.51 5.83
N GLU A 36 16.12 -8.16 6.17
CA GLU A 36 16.01 -9.05 7.33
C GLU A 36 16.53 -10.48 7.02
N GLU A 37 16.37 -10.91 5.76
CA GLU A 37 16.81 -12.20 5.26
C GLU A 37 17.56 -12.04 3.92
N PRO A 38 18.85 -11.68 3.91
CA PRO A 38 19.56 -11.26 2.69
C PRO A 38 19.63 -12.29 1.56
N TRP A 39 19.43 -13.57 1.87
CA TRP A 39 19.37 -14.67 0.90
C TRP A 39 18.01 -14.79 0.18
N LEU A 40 16.98 -14.10 0.67
CA LEU A 40 15.66 -14.05 0.08
C LEU A 40 15.51 -12.78 -0.77
N TYR A 41 15.02 -12.95 -1.99
CA TYR A 41 14.66 -11.84 -2.87
C TYR A 41 13.14 -11.61 -2.80
N VAL A 42 12.73 -10.35 -2.75
CA VAL A 42 11.34 -9.93 -2.65
C VAL A 42 11.08 -8.79 -3.63
N GLY A 43 9.84 -8.66 -4.10
CA GLY A 43 9.44 -7.54 -4.94
C GLY A 43 9.53 -6.21 -4.19
N LEU A 44 9.75 -5.10 -4.92
CA LEU A 44 9.87 -3.77 -4.31
C LEU A 44 8.58 -3.35 -3.59
N GLU A 45 7.42 -3.73 -4.13
CA GLU A 45 6.09 -3.50 -3.58
C GLU A 45 5.90 -4.12 -2.19
N SER A 46 6.61 -5.22 -1.91
CA SER A 46 6.53 -5.93 -0.63
C SER A 46 6.99 -5.05 0.54
N GLY A 47 8.03 -4.23 0.36
CA GLY A 47 8.51 -3.30 1.40
C GLY A 47 7.51 -2.18 1.69
N ILE A 48 6.91 -1.62 0.65
CA ILE A 48 5.87 -0.57 0.77
C ILE A 48 4.64 -1.15 1.48
N LYS A 49 4.20 -2.34 1.06
CA LYS A 49 3.07 -3.05 1.66
C LYS A 49 3.29 -3.32 3.15
N ALA A 50 4.48 -3.80 3.52
CA ALA A 50 4.83 -4.08 4.92
C ALA A 50 4.73 -2.80 5.77
N ALA A 51 5.36 -1.71 5.31
CA ALA A 51 5.35 -0.43 6.03
C ALA A 51 3.93 0.13 6.25
N LEU A 52 3.07 0.05 5.23
CA LEU A 52 1.67 0.48 5.31
C LEU A 52 0.87 -0.41 6.29
N THR A 53 1.06 -1.74 6.19
CA THR A 53 0.35 -2.71 7.03
C THR A 53 0.71 -2.53 8.51
N THR A 54 1.97 -2.24 8.84
CA THR A 54 2.40 -1.92 10.21
C THR A 54 1.68 -0.69 10.79
N ASN A 55 1.24 0.23 9.93
CA ASN A 55 0.49 1.43 10.31
C ASN A 55 -1.03 1.25 10.17
N GLY A 56 -1.52 0.02 9.99
CA GLY A 56 -2.94 -0.30 9.87
C GLY A 56 -3.58 0.07 8.53
N ILE A 57 -2.76 0.34 7.51
CA ILE A 57 -3.21 0.61 6.14
C ILE A 57 -3.00 -0.65 5.31
N PHE A 58 -4.05 -1.10 4.62
CA PHE A 58 -4.03 -2.35 3.87
C PHE A 58 -4.14 -2.05 2.37
N PRO A 59 -3.01 -1.83 1.67
CA PRO A 59 -3.04 -1.46 0.26
C PRO A 59 -3.48 -2.63 -0.63
N VAL A 60 -4.12 -2.29 -1.75
CA VAL A 60 -4.26 -3.17 -2.90
C VAL A 60 -2.94 -3.16 -3.67
N VAL A 61 -2.49 -4.32 -4.13
CA VAL A 61 -1.32 -4.43 -5.01
C VAL A 61 -1.79 -4.97 -6.35
N ASP A 62 -1.50 -4.25 -7.42
CA ASP A 62 -1.88 -4.67 -8.78
C ASP A 62 -0.78 -4.34 -9.78
N THR A 63 -0.66 -5.18 -10.81
CA THR A 63 0.28 -5.00 -11.92
C THR A 63 -0.37 -4.26 -13.10
N LEU A 64 -1.70 -4.28 -13.18
CA LEU A 64 -2.48 -3.58 -14.18
C LEU A 64 -3.06 -2.31 -13.57
N LEU A 65 -2.77 -1.16 -14.19
CA LEU A 65 -3.38 0.10 -13.79
C LEU A 65 -4.76 0.22 -14.43
N ALA A 66 -5.80 0.37 -13.61
CA ALA A 66 -7.14 0.69 -14.10
C ALA A 66 -7.18 2.10 -14.70
N ASP A 67 -8.10 2.32 -15.66
CA ASP A 67 -8.32 3.64 -16.27
C ASP A 67 -8.95 4.64 -15.29
N ASP A 68 -9.76 4.15 -14.34
CA ASP A 68 -10.35 4.93 -13.26
C ASP A 68 -9.63 4.61 -11.94
N LEU A 69 -9.09 5.65 -11.31
CA LEU A 69 -8.33 5.58 -10.06
C LEU A 69 -8.96 6.45 -8.97
N SER A 70 -10.18 6.94 -9.19
CA SER A 70 -10.86 7.90 -8.31
C SER A 70 -11.22 7.33 -6.93
N GLU A 71 -11.21 6.01 -6.78
CA GLU A 71 -11.45 5.32 -5.50
C GLU A 71 -10.23 5.32 -4.57
N TYR A 72 -9.03 5.57 -5.09
CA TYR A 72 -7.78 5.55 -4.32
C TYR A 72 -7.40 6.94 -3.81
N ASP A 73 -7.03 7.03 -2.55
CA ASP A 73 -6.52 8.25 -1.91
C ASP A 73 -5.03 8.44 -2.23
N ILE A 74 -4.29 7.34 -2.32
CA ILE A 74 -2.83 7.32 -2.53
C ILE A 74 -2.47 6.20 -3.49
N ILE A 75 -1.58 6.48 -4.43
CA ILE A 75 -1.02 5.50 -5.35
C ILE A 75 0.50 5.53 -5.24
N PHE A 76 1.10 4.38 -4.92
CA PHE A 76 2.52 4.13 -5.03
C PHE A 76 2.79 3.42 -6.35
N ALA A 77 3.66 3.96 -7.20
CA ALA A 77 4.03 3.32 -8.45
C ALA A 77 5.47 2.79 -8.34
N THR A 78 5.65 1.46 -8.38
CA THR A 78 6.96 0.86 -8.63
C THR A 78 7.09 0.69 -10.14
N ALA A 79 7.89 1.55 -10.77
CA ALA A 79 8.12 1.50 -12.20
C ALA A 79 9.58 1.11 -12.45
N GLY A 80 9.77 0.08 -13.26
CA GLY A 80 11.09 -0.34 -13.69
C GLY A 80 11.64 0.73 -14.62
N ILE A 81 12.69 1.43 -14.20
CA ILE A 81 13.42 2.30 -15.11
C ILE A 81 14.25 1.39 -16.01
N TRP A 82 13.82 1.23 -17.26
CA TRP A 82 14.66 0.63 -18.30
C TRP A 82 15.84 1.57 -18.58
N CYS A 83 16.95 1.34 -17.88
CA CYS A 83 18.22 1.97 -18.19
C CYS A 83 18.84 1.24 -19.40
N GLY A 84 18.51 1.68 -20.61
CA GLY A 84 19.20 1.22 -21.83
C GLY A 84 20.63 1.75 -21.86
N GLY A 85 21.57 0.97 -21.31
CA GLY A 85 23.01 1.20 -21.43
C GLY A 85 23.60 0.44 -22.61
#